data_AF-A0AAV5CTB8-F1
#
_entry.id   AF-A0AAV5CTB8-F1
#
_cell.length_a   1.000
_cell.length_b   1.000
_cell.length_c   1.000
_cell.angle_alpha   90.00
_cell.angle_beta   90.00
_cell.angle_gamma   90.00
#
_symmetry.space_group_name_H-M   'P 1'
#
loop_
_entity.id
_entity.type
_entity.pdbx_description
1 polymer ?
#
loop_
_entity_poly.entity_id
_entity_poly.type
_entity_poly.pdbx_seq_one_letter_code
_entity_poly.pdbx_strand_id
1 'polypeptide(L)'
;MTLDWMLFRENSSHRAGGILADEQGLGKTIMVTALVLKKIDQQSKFMSAVCDRAALVVDNMDEPVKKQGAATRLPELFRQAPARRTVSVNLFIEDRNLKSPSTLSAMDKPTGGTIVVCPTSILTQWVEEIHKVAKDFRLSVFVYHGHSRNVDPEKLAKHDVVLTSYGMIKKQSPSRKEGFAKKQSDTDGPIACVTWYRIVLDEAHMIRNRTSQVAKACWKLEAERRWCLTGTPIQNRIDDLYSYLCFLKYKPYSRYSLCRSLY
;
A
#
# COMPACT_ATOMS: atom_id res chain seq x y z
N MET A 1 -0.47 26.32 5.67
CA MET A 1 0.74 26.42 4.84
C MET A 1 1.34 25.05 4.52
N THR A 2 1.89 24.29 5.48
CA THR A 2 2.56 23.01 5.16
C THR A 2 1.59 21.90 4.72
N LEU A 3 0.43 21.77 5.37
CA LEU A 3 -0.62 20.83 4.93
C LEU A 3 -1.13 21.16 3.51
N ASP A 4 -1.29 22.45 3.19
CA ASP A 4 -1.74 22.89 1.86
C ASP A 4 -0.71 22.54 0.79
N TRP A 5 0.58 22.72 1.09
CA TRP A 5 1.66 22.25 0.23
C TRP A 5 1.62 20.73 0.05
N MET A 6 1.43 19.95 1.12
CA MET A 6 1.32 18.49 1.00
C MET A 6 0.13 18.09 0.11
N LEU A 7 -1.04 18.71 0.27
CA LEU A 7 -2.23 18.45 -0.54
C LEU A 7 -2.01 18.80 -2.02
N PHE A 8 -1.38 19.94 -2.29
CA PHE A 8 -1.01 20.36 -3.64
C PHE A 8 -0.07 19.32 -4.29
N ARG A 9 0.93 18.87 -3.53
CA ARG A 9 1.89 17.85 -3.97
C ARG A 9 1.25 16.50 -4.25
N GLU A 10 0.24 16.08 -3.48
CA GLU A 10 -0.47 14.82 -3.75
C GLU A 10 -1.35 14.86 -5.00
N ASN A 11 -1.82 16.03 -5.41
CA ASN A 11 -2.61 16.21 -6.62
C ASN A 11 -1.74 16.37 -7.89
N SER A 12 -0.42 16.45 -7.74
CA SER A 12 0.49 16.67 -8.86
C SER A 12 0.58 15.44 -9.76
N SER A 13 0.23 15.61 -11.04
CA SER A 13 0.18 14.53 -12.04
C SER A 13 1.53 13.89 -12.35
N HIS A 14 2.62 14.65 -12.20
CA HIS A 14 3.96 14.18 -12.57
C HIS A 14 4.63 13.30 -11.51
N ARG A 15 4.14 13.33 -10.24
CA ARG A 15 4.60 12.53 -9.09
C ARG A 15 3.90 13.03 -7.81
N ALA A 16 3.17 12.15 -7.14
CA ALA A 16 2.49 12.48 -5.90
C ALA A 16 3.37 12.15 -4.68
N GLY A 17 3.80 13.17 -3.94
CA GLY A 17 4.66 13.00 -2.76
C GLY A 17 5.79 14.00 -2.60
N GLY A 18 6.74 13.70 -1.71
CA GLY A 18 7.88 14.57 -1.42
C GLY A 18 8.65 14.21 -0.16
N ILE A 19 9.61 15.06 0.18
CA ILE A 19 10.37 15.00 1.43
C ILE A 19 9.87 16.14 2.32
N LEU A 20 9.42 15.81 3.53
CA LEU A 20 9.12 16.76 4.58
C LEU A 20 10.31 16.78 5.55
N ALA A 21 11.02 17.89 5.54
CA ALA A 21 12.34 18.07 6.16
C ALA A 21 12.28 18.89 7.45
N ASP A 22 11.13 18.89 8.13
CA ASP A 22 10.87 19.73 9.29
C ASP A 22 11.55 19.17 10.55
N GLU A 23 12.04 20.04 11.42
CA GLU A 23 12.65 19.67 12.70
C GLU A 23 11.78 18.71 13.55
N GLN A 24 12.44 17.94 14.41
CA GLN A 24 11.75 17.06 15.35
C GLN A 24 10.86 17.89 16.30
N GLY A 25 9.63 17.42 16.54
CA GLY A 25 8.65 18.12 17.38
C GLY A 25 7.69 19.07 16.63
N LEU A 26 7.91 19.37 15.34
CA LEU A 26 7.01 20.23 14.55
C LEU A 26 5.69 19.59 14.12
N GLY A 27 5.29 18.46 14.71
CA GLY A 27 3.97 17.86 14.48
C GLY A 27 3.80 17.15 13.12
N LYS A 28 4.89 16.64 12.52
CA LYS A 28 4.85 15.89 11.25
C LYS A 28 3.82 14.75 11.25
N THR A 29 3.70 14.04 12.37
CA THR A 29 2.72 12.98 12.60
C THR A 29 1.29 13.50 12.44
N ILE A 30 0.95 14.59 13.14
CA ILE A 30 -0.35 15.26 13.04
C ILE A 30 -0.65 15.69 11.60
N MET A 31 0.34 16.25 10.91
CA MET A 31 0.19 16.68 9.52
C MET A 31 -0.11 15.52 8.57
N VAL A 32 0.57 14.38 8.74
CA VAL A 32 0.31 13.18 7.94
C VAL A 32 -1.08 12.62 8.23
N THR A 33 -1.48 12.55 9.51
CA THR A 33 -2.83 12.09 9.89
C THR A 33 -3.90 13.02 9.30
N ALA A 34 -3.72 14.33 9.40
CA ALA A 34 -4.61 15.32 8.78
C ALA A 34 -4.68 15.15 7.25
N LEU A 35 -3.56 14.84 6.60
CA LEU A 35 -3.50 14.57 5.17
C LEU A 35 -4.21 13.25 4.80
N VAL A 36 -4.15 12.21 5.63
CA VAL A 36 -4.95 10.98 5.45
C VAL A 36 -6.44 11.32 5.54
N LEU A 37 -6.86 11.99 6.61
CA LEU A 37 -8.24 12.36 6.85
C LEU A 37 -8.84 13.18 5.70
N LYS A 38 -8.11 14.21 5.23
CA LYS A 38 -8.57 15.08 4.14
C LYS A 38 -8.62 14.38 2.78
N LYS A 39 -7.97 13.21 2.63
CA LYS A 39 -7.91 12.44 1.39
C LYS A 39 -8.58 11.07 1.48
N ILE A 40 -9.37 10.85 2.53
CA ILE A 40 -9.99 9.55 2.80
C ILE A 40 -10.89 9.10 1.64
N ASP A 41 -11.66 10.01 1.03
CA ASP A 41 -12.52 9.66 -0.12
C ASP A 41 -11.73 9.21 -1.35
N GLN A 42 -10.58 9.85 -1.60
CA GLN A 42 -9.69 9.47 -2.71
C GLN A 42 -9.03 8.12 -2.43
N GLN A 43 -8.63 7.90 -1.17
CA GLN A 43 -8.10 6.62 -0.72
C GLN A 43 -9.15 5.51 -0.86
N SER A 44 -10.40 5.74 -0.43
CA SER A 44 -11.47 4.74 -0.55
C SER A 44 -11.78 4.39 -2.01
N LYS A 45 -11.79 5.38 -2.91
CA LYS A 45 -11.91 5.14 -4.37
C LYS A 45 -10.77 4.30 -4.91
N PHE A 46 -9.53 4.55 -4.47
CA PHE A 46 -8.38 3.73 -4.85
C PHE A 46 -8.52 2.29 -4.35
N MET A 47 -8.97 2.12 -3.11
CA MET A 47 -9.19 0.79 -2.50
C MET A 47 -10.33 0.01 -3.18
N SER A 48 -11.37 0.69 -3.67
CA SER A 48 -12.50 0.06 -4.38
C SER A 48 -12.23 -0.19 -5.86
N ALA A 49 -11.33 0.55 -6.50
CA ALA A 49 -11.03 0.45 -7.93
C ALA A 49 -10.45 -0.90 -8.40
N VAL A 50 -10.11 -1.81 -7.47
CA VAL A 50 -9.78 -3.21 -7.78
C VAL A 50 -11.04 -4.08 -7.85
N CYS A 51 -12.05 -3.81 -7.01
CA CYS A 51 -13.32 -4.53 -7.01
C CYS A 51 -14.08 -4.32 -8.33
N ASP A 52 -14.06 -3.09 -8.86
CA ASP A 52 -14.71 -2.75 -10.14
C ASP A 52 -13.99 -3.37 -11.35
N ARG A 53 -12.65 -3.47 -11.32
CA ARG A 53 -11.88 -4.13 -12.38
C ARG A 53 -12.07 -5.64 -12.40
N ALA A 54 -12.23 -6.25 -11.23
CA ALA A 54 -12.60 -7.66 -11.14
C ALA A 54 -14.04 -7.89 -11.63
N ALA A 55 -15.00 -7.05 -11.27
CA ALA A 55 -16.40 -7.16 -11.69
C ALA A 55 -16.59 -7.03 -13.22
N LEU A 56 -15.89 -6.10 -13.87
CA LEU A 56 -15.94 -5.93 -15.33
C LEU A 56 -15.35 -7.12 -16.12
N VAL A 57 -14.52 -7.94 -15.51
CA VAL A 57 -13.99 -9.17 -16.13
C VAL A 57 -15.02 -10.30 -16.05
N VAL A 58 -15.90 -10.30 -15.03
CA VAL A 58 -16.98 -11.30 -14.91
C VAL A 58 -18.09 -11.03 -15.94
N ASP A 59 -18.38 -9.77 -16.26
CA ASP A 59 -19.41 -9.40 -17.26
C ASP A 59 -19.00 -9.68 -18.73
N ASN A 60 -17.75 -10.06 -19.00
CA ASN A 60 -17.26 -10.33 -20.36
C ASN A 60 -17.09 -11.84 -20.67
N MET A 61 -17.72 -12.74 -19.92
CA MET A 61 -17.76 -14.18 -20.22
C MET A 61 -19.18 -14.76 -20.21
N ASP A 62 -20.10 -14.17 -20.98
CA ASP A 62 -21.36 -14.84 -21.32
C ASP A 62 -21.68 -14.68 -22.82
N GLU A 63 -21.28 -15.67 -23.62
CA GLU A 63 -21.95 -15.95 -24.89
C GLU A 63 -23.04 -17.02 -24.62
N PRO A 64 -24.31 -16.81 -24.99
CA PRO A 64 -25.40 -17.64 -24.46
C PRO A 64 -25.51 -18.96 -25.22
N VAL A 65 -25.16 -20.07 -24.57
CA VAL A 65 -25.58 -21.40 -25.04
C VAL A 65 -27.07 -21.59 -24.70
N LYS A 66 -27.90 -21.52 -25.74
CA LYS A 66 -29.34 -21.86 -25.70
C LYS A 66 -29.55 -23.24 -25.07
N LYS A 67 -30.28 -23.31 -23.95
CA LYS A 67 -31.11 -24.48 -23.62
C LYS A 67 -32.46 -24.03 -23.07
N GLN A 68 -33.51 -24.53 -23.72
CA GLN A 68 -34.92 -24.33 -23.44
C GLN A 68 -35.30 -25.05 -22.13
N GLY A 69 -36.20 -24.45 -21.34
CA GLY A 69 -36.82 -25.16 -20.22
C GLY A 69 -37.58 -24.28 -19.23
N ALA A 70 -38.88 -24.14 -19.48
CA ALA A 70 -40.00 -23.95 -18.54
C ALA A 70 -39.90 -22.94 -17.37
N ALA A 71 -40.81 -21.96 -17.45
CA ALA A 71 -41.09 -20.96 -16.43
C ALA A 71 -41.90 -21.50 -15.23
N THR A 72 -41.60 -20.97 -14.04
CA THR A 72 -42.58 -20.86 -12.94
C THR A 72 -42.37 -19.55 -12.18
N ARG A 73 -43.41 -18.72 -12.13
CA ARG A 73 -43.51 -17.41 -11.44
C ARG A 73 -43.83 -17.58 -9.95
N LEU A 74 -43.42 -16.61 -9.11
CA LEU A 74 -44.17 -15.98 -7.96
C LEU A 74 -43.20 -15.08 -7.12
N PRO A 75 -43.68 -14.11 -6.31
CA PRO A 75 -44.08 -12.76 -6.70
C PRO A 75 -43.32 -11.62 -5.99
N GLU A 76 -43.51 -10.40 -6.49
CA GLU A 76 -43.05 -9.13 -5.92
C GLU A 76 -43.65 -8.85 -4.54
N LEU A 77 -42.82 -8.91 -3.49
CA LEU A 77 -43.12 -8.29 -2.20
C LEU A 77 -41.82 -8.05 -1.45
N PHE A 78 -41.32 -6.82 -1.49
CA PHE A 78 -40.65 -6.06 -0.41
C PHE A 78 -39.91 -4.86 -1.02
N ARG A 79 -40.65 -3.77 -1.21
CA ARG A 79 -40.09 -2.43 -1.40
C ARG A 79 -40.07 -1.75 -0.01
N GLN A 80 -38.96 -1.06 0.29
CA GLN A 80 -38.71 -0.12 1.40
C GLN A 80 -38.02 -0.68 2.67
N ALA A 81 -36.70 -0.44 2.77
CA ALA A 81 -35.94 -0.16 4.00
C ALA A 81 -34.56 0.44 3.63
N PRO A 82 -33.95 1.32 4.44
CA PRO A 82 -32.73 2.05 4.08
C PRO A 82 -31.51 1.13 4.02
N ALA A 83 -30.53 1.49 3.18
CA ALA A 83 -29.35 0.71 2.82
C ALA A 83 -28.53 0.24 4.03
N ARG A 84 -28.91 -0.93 4.55
CA ARG A 84 -28.15 -1.72 5.51
C ARG A 84 -27.04 -2.42 4.72
N ARG A 85 -25.78 -2.29 5.14
CA ARG A 85 -24.64 -3.03 4.56
C ARG A 85 -24.92 -4.53 4.67
N THR A 86 -25.40 -5.14 3.60
CA THR A 86 -25.56 -6.59 3.48
C THR A 86 -24.21 -7.19 3.15
N VAL A 87 -23.72 -8.05 4.04
CA VAL A 87 -22.55 -8.89 3.81
C VAL A 87 -22.98 -10.03 2.88
N SER A 88 -22.48 -10.06 1.66
CA SER A 88 -22.61 -11.21 0.77
C SER A 88 -21.61 -12.29 1.18
N VAL A 89 -22.12 -13.42 1.66
CA VAL A 89 -21.38 -14.66 1.92
C VAL A 89 -21.51 -15.52 0.67
N ASN A 90 -20.42 -15.77 -0.06
CA ASN A 90 -20.41 -16.79 -1.10
C ASN A 90 -19.45 -17.92 -0.73
N LEU A 91 -20.00 -19.13 -0.77
CA LEU A 91 -19.38 -20.40 -0.44
C LEU A 91 -18.29 -20.78 -1.46
N PHE A 92 -17.25 -21.44 -0.94
CA PHE A 92 -16.16 -22.08 -1.68
C PHE A 92 -16.67 -23.15 -2.65
N ILE A 93 -16.18 -23.12 -3.89
CA ILE A 93 -16.02 -24.31 -4.74
C ILE A 93 -14.59 -24.25 -5.32
N GLU A 94 -13.76 -25.22 -4.93
CA GLU A 94 -12.47 -25.49 -5.57
C GLU A 94 -12.72 -26.11 -6.95
N ASP A 95 -12.05 -25.62 -7.99
CA ASP A 95 -11.67 -26.50 -9.10
C ASP A 95 -10.33 -26.12 -9.71
N ARG A 96 -9.52 -27.15 -9.96
CA ARG A 96 -8.14 -27.09 -10.45
C ARG A 96 -8.11 -27.11 -11.98
N ASN A 97 -7.03 -26.48 -12.50
CA ASN A 97 -6.26 -26.89 -13.70
C ASN A 97 -6.69 -26.27 -15.06
N LEU A 98 -5.88 -25.35 -15.63
CA LEU A 98 -4.93 -25.60 -16.76
C LEU A 98 -4.30 -24.30 -17.37
N LYS A 99 -2.96 -24.17 -17.26
CA LYS A 99 -1.85 -23.62 -18.13
C LYS A 99 -2.17 -22.67 -19.32
N SER A 100 -1.34 -21.72 -19.83
CA SER A 100 -0.08 -20.99 -19.53
C SER A 100 0.15 -19.96 -20.71
N PRO A 101 1.30 -19.29 -20.94
CA PRO A 101 1.80 -18.07 -20.31
C PRO A 101 2.15 -16.93 -21.32
N SER A 102 1.72 -15.69 -21.06
CA SER A 102 2.51 -14.44 -21.27
C SER A 102 1.57 -13.24 -21.15
N THR A 103 2.00 -12.20 -20.43
CA THR A 103 1.31 -10.90 -20.23
C THR A 103 0.29 -10.78 -19.07
N LEU A 104 0.42 -11.59 -18.01
CA LEU A 104 -0.36 -11.44 -16.76
C LEU A 104 0.59 -11.28 -15.56
N SER A 105 1.00 -10.06 -15.21
CA SER A 105 1.75 -9.85 -13.94
C SER A 105 1.38 -8.58 -13.17
N ALA A 106 0.24 -7.96 -13.47
CA ALA A 106 -0.19 -6.71 -12.81
C ALA A 106 -1.64 -6.70 -12.33
N MET A 107 -2.36 -7.82 -12.47
CA MET A 107 -3.73 -7.97 -11.95
C MET A 107 -3.68 -8.92 -10.74
N ASP A 108 -4.46 -8.63 -9.71
CA ASP A 108 -4.67 -9.43 -8.47
C ASP A 108 -3.81 -9.09 -7.24
N LYS A 109 -3.22 -7.89 -7.15
CA LYS A 109 -2.78 -7.38 -5.84
C LYS A 109 -3.92 -6.60 -5.17
N PRO A 110 -4.30 -6.92 -3.91
CA PRO A 110 -5.26 -6.10 -3.20
C PRO A 110 -4.70 -4.69 -2.99
N THR A 111 -5.58 -3.70 -3.07
CA THR A 111 -5.25 -2.29 -2.84
C THR A 111 -5.49 -1.90 -1.39
N GLY A 112 -4.44 -1.41 -0.73
CA GLY A 112 -4.50 -0.92 0.64
C GLY A 112 -4.51 0.60 0.72
N GLY A 113 -4.86 1.12 1.89
CA GLY A 113 -4.86 2.55 2.18
C GLY A 113 -3.45 3.14 2.35
N THR A 114 -3.21 3.76 3.49
CA THR A 114 -1.93 4.36 3.84
C THR A 114 -1.09 3.39 4.66
N ILE A 115 0.17 3.17 4.28
CA ILE A 115 1.16 2.48 5.12
C ILE A 115 2.19 3.47 5.66
N VAL A 116 2.40 3.45 6.97
CA VAL A 116 3.46 4.22 7.64
C VAL A 116 4.53 3.26 8.12
N VAL A 117 5.76 3.52 7.71
CA VAL A 117 6.94 2.78 8.15
C VAL A 117 7.72 3.68 9.10
N CYS A 118 7.84 3.29 10.36
CA CYS A 118 8.54 4.06 11.38
C CYS A 118 9.50 3.20 12.21
N PRO A 119 10.43 3.79 12.97
CA PRO A 119 11.19 3.07 14.00
C PRO A 119 10.26 2.35 14.99
N THR A 120 10.65 1.16 15.43
CA THR A 120 9.83 0.36 16.37
C THR A 120 9.51 1.13 17.65
N SER A 121 10.43 2.00 18.12
CA SER A 121 10.29 2.78 19.34
C SER A 121 9.14 3.80 19.31
N ILE A 122 8.69 4.23 18.13
CA ILE A 122 7.66 5.27 17.99
C ILE A 122 6.34 4.74 17.41
N LEU A 123 6.21 3.42 17.23
CA LEU A 123 4.97 2.80 16.74
C LEU A 123 3.77 3.12 17.65
N THR A 124 3.96 3.01 18.97
CA THR A 124 2.91 3.30 19.95
C THR A 124 2.49 4.77 19.91
N GLN A 125 3.47 5.68 19.82
CA GLN A 125 3.22 7.11 19.67
C GLN A 125 2.39 7.42 18.42
N TRP A 126 2.70 6.78 17.28
CA TRP A 126 1.89 6.92 16.06
C TRP A 126 0.43 6.51 16.27
N VAL A 127 0.18 5.40 16.96
CA VAL A 127 -1.19 4.94 17.28
C VAL A 127 -1.92 5.96 18.15
N GLU A 128 -1.27 6.44 19.21
CA GLU A 128 -1.84 7.41 20.13
C GLU A 128 -2.16 8.75 19.44
N GLU A 129 -1.25 9.25 18.62
CA GLU A 129 -1.47 10.49 17.88
C GLU A 129 -2.57 10.36 16.82
N ILE A 130 -2.65 9.22 16.12
CA ILE A 130 -3.77 8.98 15.19
C ILE A 130 -5.09 8.95 15.95
N HIS A 131 -5.20 8.23 17.06
CA HIS A 131 -6.44 8.19 17.85
C HIS A 131 -6.81 9.57 18.44
N LYS A 132 -5.82 10.38 18.83
CA LYS A 132 -6.04 11.73 19.34
C LYS A 132 -6.59 12.66 18.26
N VAL A 133 -5.97 12.66 17.08
CA VAL A 133 -6.32 13.56 15.96
C VAL A 133 -7.59 13.10 15.26
N ALA A 134 -7.78 11.78 15.14
CA ALA A 134 -8.91 11.17 14.46
C ALA A 134 -10.04 10.75 15.42
N LYS A 135 -10.15 11.35 16.61
CA LYS A 135 -11.13 10.96 17.64
C LYS A 135 -12.58 10.96 17.11
N ASP A 136 -12.90 11.94 16.26
CA ASP A 136 -14.23 12.10 15.66
C ASP A 136 -14.39 11.33 14.33
N PHE A 137 -13.33 10.65 13.88
CA PHE A 137 -13.29 9.93 12.62
C PHE A 137 -13.16 8.42 12.85
N ARG A 138 -13.90 7.62 12.07
CA ARG A 138 -13.84 6.15 12.15
C ARG A 138 -12.69 5.59 11.30
N LEU A 139 -11.45 5.97 11.59
CA LEU A 139 -10.29 5.41 10.91
C LEU A 139 -9.95 4.02 11.45
N SER A 140 -9.78 3.06 10.55
CA SER A 140 -9.29 1.72 10.90
C SER A 140 -7.76 1.69 10.86
N VAL A 141 -7.13 1.46 12.02
CA VAL A 141 -5.67 1.42 12.17
C VAL A 141 -5.22 0.00 12.51
N PHE A 142 -4.26 -0.53 11.76
CA PHE A 142 -3.67 -1.85 12.00
C PHE A 142 -2.17 -1.76 12.25
N VAL A 143 -1.71 -2.30 13.38
CA VAL A 143 -0.28 -2.36 13.72
C VAL A 143 0.30 -3.70 13.27
N TYR A 144 1.04 -3.68 12.16
CA TYR A 144 1.84 -4.81 11.70
C TYR A 144 3.23 -4.79 12.35
N HIS A 145 3.32 -5.41 13.52
CA HIS A 145 4.57 -5.61 14.25
C HIS A 145 4.59 -6.95 15.01
N GLY A 146 5.77 -7.43 15.38
CA GLY A 146 5.94 -8.59 16.26
C GLY A 146 5.75 -9.94 15.58
N HIS A 147 5.01 -10.84 16.25
CA HIS A 147 4.84 -12.24 15.83
C HIS A 147 3.82 -12.45 14.72
N SER A 148 3.10 -11.39 14.31
CA SER A 148 2.08 -11.37 13.25
C SER A 148 2.67 -11.52 11.84
N ARG A 149 3.53 -12.51 11.63
CA ARG A 149 4.33 -12.69 10.41
C ARG A 149 3.51 -13.14 9.20
N ASN A 150 2.47 -13.94 9.44
CA ASN A 150 1.62 -14.51 8.40
C ASN A 150 0.21 -13.91 8.47
N VAL A 151 0.12 -12.60 8.22
CA VAL A 151 -1.18 -11.94 8.03
C VAL A 151 -1.47 -11.92 6.54
N ASP A 152 -2.67 -12.34 6.16
CA ASP A 152 -3.11 -12.32 4.76
C ASP A 152 -3.05 -10.89 4.19
N PRO A 153 -2.52 -10.69 2.98
CA PRO A 153 -2.45 -9.38 2.33
C PRO A 153 -3.82 -8.68 2.25
N GLU A 154 -4.88 -9.45 2.05
CA GLU A 154 -6.26 -8.93 2.01
C GLU A 154 -6.70 -8.34 3.34
N LYS A 155 -6.27 -8.93 4.46
CA LYS A 155 -6.58 -8.40 5.79
C LYS A 155 -5.86 -7.07 6.03
N LEU A 156 -4.65 -6.91 5.50
CA LEU A 156 -3.92 -5.63 5.54
C LEU A 156 -4.63 -4.59 4.68
N ALA A 157 -5.08 -4.96 3.50
CA ALA A 157 -5.75 -4.07 2.56
C ALA A 157 -7.10 -3.54 3.06
N LYS A 158 -7.76 -4.22 4.00
CA LYS A 158 -9.04 -3.75 4.59
C LYS A 158 -8.91 -2.52 5.49
N HIS A 159 -7.70 -2.18 5.94
CA HIS A 159 -7.50 -1.08 6.88
C HIS A 159 -7.10 0.22 6.17
N ASP A 160 -7.53 1.35 6.74
CA ASP A 160 -7.24 2.68 6.21
C ASP A 160 -5.78 3.07 6.45
N VAL A 161 -5.24 2.70 7.62
CA VAL A 161 -3.86 2.96 8.01
C VAL A 161 -3.21 1.69 8.54
N VAL A 162 -2.08 1.31 7.95
CA VAL A 162 -1.23 0.21 8.42
C VAL A 162 0.08 0.77 8.94
N LEU A 163 0.39 0.53 10.20
CA LEU A 163 1.65 0.92 10.83
C LEU A 163 2.60 -0.27 10.85
N THR A 164 3.85 -0.07 10.44
CA THR A 164 4.86 -1.12 10.48
C THR A 164 6.24 -0.56 10.78
N SER A 165 7.20 -1.43 11.08
CA SER A 165 8.58 -1.04 11.29
C SER A 165 9.51 -1.42 10.14
N TYR A 166 10.60 -0.67 9.99
CA TYR A 166 11.66 -0.96 9.02
C TYR A 166 12.21 -2.39 9.15
N GLY A 167 12.26 -2.92 10.38
CA GLY A 167 12.68 -4.30 10.63
C GLY A 167 11.71 -5.33 10.04
N MET A 168 10.41 -5.03 9.99
CA MET A 168 9.40 -5.89 9.36
C MET A 168 9.49 -5.84 7.84
N ILE A 169 9.62 -4.64 7.26
CA ILE A 169 9.82 -4.46 5.82
C ILE A 169 11.05 -5.23 5.33
N LYS A 170 12.17 -5.16 6.07
CA LYS A 170 13.39 -5.91 5.74
C LYS A 170 13.16 -7.41 5.68
N LYS A 171 12.46 -7.96 6.68
CA LYS A 171 12.19 -9.42 6.79
C LYS A 171 11.24 -9.93 5.71
N GLN A 172 10.42 -9.05 5.14
CA GLN A 172 9.46 -9.39 4.11
C GLN A 172 9.99 -9.29 2.69
N SER A 173 11.12 -8.61 2.46
CA SER A 173 11.78 -8.70 1.16
C SER A 173 12.47 -10.07 1.05
N PRO A 174 12.31 -10.79 -0.07
CA PRO A 174 13.01 -12.05 -0.29
C PRO A 174 14.50 -11.81 -0.14
N SER A 175 15.11 -12.57 0.78
CA SER A 175 16.55 -12.59 0.95
C SER A 175 17.11 -13.43 -0.18
N ARG A 176 17.46 -12.77 -1.29
CA ARG A 176 18.17 -13.41 -2.40
C ARG A 176 19.49 -13.95 -1.88
N LYS A 177 19.52 -15.22 -1.47
CA LYS A 177 20.77 -15.97 -1.30
C LYS A 177 21.27 -16.24 -2.71
N GLU A 178 22.16 -15.38 -3.20
CA GLU A 178 22.89 -15.62 -4.44
C GLU A 178 23.73 -16.88 -4.23
N GLY A 179 23.34 -18.00 -4.85
CA GLY A 179 24.17 -19.22 -4.90
C GLY A 179 23.47 -20.57 -4.70
N PHE A 180 22.20 -20.65 -4.29
CA PHE A 180 21.50 -21.94 -4.15
C PHE A 180 20.13 -21.93 -4.83
N ALA A 181 19.85 -23.01 -5.55
CA ALA A 181 18.64 -23.21 -6.35
C ALA A 181 17.36 -22.86 -5.59
N LYS A 182 16.47 -22.13 -6.28
CA LYS A 182 15.16 -21.67 -5.81
C LYS A 182 14.36 -22.84 -5.22
N LYS A 183 14.17 -22.86 -3.89
CA LYS A 183 13.03 -23.56 -3.27
C LYS A 183 11.79 -22.67 -3.40
N GLN A 184 10.65 -23.28 -3.70
CA GLN A 184 9.34 -22.70 -4.06
C GLN A 184 8.67 -21.78 -3.01
N SER A 185 9.35 -21.34 -1.96
CA SER A 185 8.81 -20.45 -0.91
C SER A 185 9.42 -19.04 -0.94
N ASP A 186 9.88 -18.58 -2.10
CA ASP A 186 10.43 -17.22 -2.31
C ASP A 186 9.32 -16.24 -2.70
N THR A 187 8.16 -16.35 -2.03
CA THR A 187 7.05 -15.41 -2.20
C THR A 187 7.36 -14.15 -1.42
N ASP A 188 7.23 -12.99 -2.07
CA ASP A 188 7.34 -11.69 -1.43
C ASP A 188 6.43 -11.64 -0.18
N GLY A 189 6.90 -11.01 0.90
CA GLY A 189 6.13 -10.92 2.14
C GLY A 189 4.82 -10.13 1.96
N PRO A 190 3.86 -10.27 2.89
CA PRO A 190 2.48 -9.83 2.68
C PRO A 190 2.32 -8.33 2.39
N ILE A 191 3.20 -7.47 2.90
CA ILE A 191 3.18 -6.02 2.65
C ILE A 191 3.55 -5.69 1.20
N ALA A 192 4.44 -6.49 0.59
CA ALA A 192 4.86 -6.30 -0.80
C ALA A 192 3.82 -6.80 -1.82
N CYS A 193 2.90 -7.66 -1.37
CA CYS A 193 1.76 -8.13 -2.16
C CYS A 193 0.57 -7.16 -2.18
N VAL A 194 0.64 -6.04 -1.45
CA VAL A 194 -0.40 -5.00 -1.43
C VAL A 194 0.05 -3.79 -2.23
N THR A 195 -0.83 -3.24 -3.07
CA THR A 195 -0.59 -1.94 -3.72
C THR A 195 -1.14 -0.84 -2.82
N TRP A 196 -0.30 0.06 -2.33
CA TRP A 196 -0.70 1.07 -1.36
C TRP A 196 -1.13 2.38 -2.02
N TYR A 197 -2.16 3.03 -1.48
CA TYR A 197 -2.50 4.38 -1.92
C TYR A 197 -1.37 5.37 -1.59
N ARG A 198 -0.81 5.24 -0.37
CA ARG A 198 0.23 6.11 0.15
C ARG A 198 1.23 5.31 1.00
N ILE A 199 2.52 5.56 0.78
CA ILE A 199 3.60 5.12 1.68
C ILE A 199 4.21 6.36 2.35
N VAL A 200 4.34 6.31 3.67
CA VAL A 200 5.01 7.33 4.48
C VAL A 200 6.17 6.68 5.21
N LEU A 201 7.38 7.16 4.98
CA LEU A 201 8.57 6.76 5.73
C LEU A 201 8.84 7.81 6.80
N ASP A 202 8.65 7.45 8.05
CA ASP A 202 9.04 8.29 9.19
C ASP A 202 10.49 8.01 9.58
N GLU A 203 11.20 9.04 10.03
CA GLU A 203 12.65 9.02 10.19
C GLU A 203 13.36 8.44 8.95
N ALA A 204 13.07 9.03 7.79
CA ALA A 204 13.51 8.54 6.48
C ALA A 204 15.03 8.36 6.36
N HIS A 205 15.83 9.00 7.21
CA HIS A 205 17.28 8.79 7.32
C HIS A 205 17.67 7.31 7.50
N MET A 206 16.77 6.45 7.98
CA MET A 206 16.96 5.00 8.05
C MET A 206 17.20 4.31 6.70
N ILE A 207 16.73 4.90 5.59
CA ILE A 207 16.94 4.35 4.23
C ILE A 207 18.08 5.03 3.48
N ARG A 208 18.86 5.94 4.09
CA ARG A 208 19.92 6.69 3.40
C ARG A 208 20.93 5.79 2.65
N ASN A 209 21.26 4.64 3.23
CA ASN A 209 22.19 3.71 2.62
C ASN A 209 21.51 2.86 1.53
N ARG A 210 21.79 3.22 0.27
CA ARG A 210 21.29 2.56 -0.94
C ARG A 210 21.61 1.06 -1.02
N THR A 211 22.70 0.61 -0.39
CA THR A 211 23.11 -0.81 -0.42
C THR A 211 22.32 -1.66 0.58
N SER A 212 21.71 -1.02 1.58
CA SER A 212 20.99 -1.68 2.65
C SER A 212 19.77 -2.45 2.13
N GLN A 213 19.50 -3.59 2.74
CA GLN A 213 18.32 -4.39 2.42
C GLN A 213 17.01 -3.65 2.76
N VAL A 214 17.03 -2.80 3.79
CA VAL A 214 15.87 -1.99 4.19
C VAL A 214 15.50 -1.00 3.08
N ALA A 215 16.47 -0.23 2.56
CA ALA A 215 16.23 0.71 1.47
C ALA A 215 15.69 0.00 0.23
N LYS A 216 16.34 -1.10 -0.18
CA LYS A 216 15.90 -1.92 -1.32
C LYS A 216 14.49 -2.47 -1.13
N ALA A 217 14.15 -2.92 0.08
CA ALA A 217 12.81 -3.41 0.41
C ALA A 217 11.77 -2.28 0.32
N CYS A 218 12.06 -1.09 0.86
CA CYS A 218 11.19 0.07 0.77
C CYS A 218 10.97 0.53 -0.68
N TRP A 219 12.00 0.46 -1.54
CA TRP A 219 11.87 0.85 -2.96
C TRP A 219 10.99 -0.10 -3.77
N LYS A 220 10.98 -1.38 -3.41
CA LYS A 220 10.16 -2.41 -4.06
C LYS A 220 8.66 -2.22 -3.79
N LEU A 221 8.30 -1.54 -2.70
CA LEU A 221 6.89 -1.30 -2.36
C LEU A 221 6.16 -0.52 -3.47
N GLU A 222 4.98 -1.02 -3.80
CA GLU A 222 4.11 -0.44 -4.81
C GLU A 222 3.16 0.56 -4.17
N ALA A 223 3.15 1.77 -4.72
CA ALA A 223 2.28 2.85 -4.26
C ALA A 223 2.14 3.99 -5.26
N GLU A 224 1.03 4.72 -5.15
CA GLU A 224 0.81 5.97 -5.89
C GLU A 224 1.52 7.17 -5.25
N ARG A 225 1.33 7.37 -3.95
CA ARG A 225 1.89 8.50 -3.19
C ARG A 225 3.04 8.07 -2.30
N ARG A 226 4.14 8.84 -2.27
CA ARG A 226 5.32 8.53 -1.44
C ARG A 226 5.83 9.74 -0.67
N TRP A 227 5.95 9.58 0.65
CA TRP A 227 6.41 10.63 1.55
C TRP A 227 7.61 10.16 2.36
N CYS A 228 8.62 11.01 2.47
CA CYS A 228 9.73 10.85 3.40
C CYS A 228 9.63 11.95 4.46
N LEU A 229 9.49 11.58 5.73
CA LEU A 229 9.51 12.50 6.86
C LEU A 229 10.87 12.38 7.55
N THR A 230 11.57 13.49 7.74
CA THR A 230 12.87 13.50 8.39
C THR A 230 13.15 14.85 9.03
N GLY A 231 13.69 14.86 10.24
CA GLY A 231 14.23 16.09 10.86
C GLY A 231 15.68 16.39 10.48
N THR A 232 16.33 15.48 9.76
CA THR A 232 17.75 15.56 9.38
C THR A 232 17.88 15.30 7.88
N PRO A 233 17.34 16.19 7.03
CA PRO A 233 17.14 15.92 5.61
C PRO A 233 18.42 15.53 4.87
N ILE A 234 19.54 16.19 5.15
CA ILE A 234 20.82 15.92 4.51
C ILE A 234 21.90 16.17 5.55
N GLN A 235 22.55 15.10 6.01
CA GLN A 235 23.65 15.25 6.95
C GLN A 235 25.02 15.04 6.34
N ASN A 236 25.26 14.29 5.23
CA ASN A 236 26.64 14.19 4.74
C ASN A 236 26.94 13.81 3.27
N ARG A 237 26.06 13.27 2.41
CA ARG A 237 26.42 12.91 1.01
C ARG A 237 25.29 13.02 -0.01
N ILE A 238 25.62 13.32 -1.27
CA ILE A 238 24.70 13.25 -2.43
C ILE A 238 24.05 11.86 -2.55
N ASP A 239 24.76 10.82 -2.08
CA ASP A 239 24.27 9.44 -2.02
C ASP A 239 23.03 9.26 -1.12
N ASP A 240 22.89 10.05 -0.05
CA ASP A 240 21.73 9.98 0.84
C ASP A 240 20.47 10.46 0.11
N LEU A 241 20.59 11.57 -0.65
CA LEU A 241 19.52 12.09 -1.50
C LEU A 241 19.16 11.10 -2.60
N TYR A 242 20.16 10.44 -3.18
CA TYR A 242 19.94 9.43 -4.22
C TYR A 242 19.02 8.29 -3.74
N SER A 243 19.18 7.84 -2.49
CA SER A 243 18.32 6.81 -1.91
C SER A 243 16.86 7.27 -1.78
N TYR A 244 16.64 8.52 -1.37
CA TYR A 244 15.29 9.10 -1.31
C TYR A 244 14.68 9.27 -2.71
N LEU A 245 15.44 9.72 -3.70
CA LEU A 245 14.97 9.86 -5.07
C LEU A 245 14.59 8.51 -5.70
N CYS A 246 15.35 7.45 -5.39
CA CYS A 246 15.00 6.07 -5.74
C CYS A 246 13.66 5.66 -5.14
N PHE A 247 13.49 5.87 -3.82
CA PHE A 247 12.23 5.58 -3.14
C PHE A 247 11.05 6.35 -3.75
N LEU A 248 11.18 7.67 -3.88
CA LEU A 248 10.13 8.55 -4.41
C LEU A 248 9.85 8.33 -5.92
N LYS A 249 10.62 7.47 -6.60
CA LYS A 249 10.52 7.16 -8.04
C LYS A 249 10.65 8.40 -8.93
N TYR A 250 11.55 9.32 -8.58
CA TYR A 250 11.85 10.50 -9.38
C TYR A 250 12.66 10.18 -10.65
N LYS A 251 12.00 10.00 -11.80
CA LYS A 251 12.69 9.89 -13.10
C LYS A 251 13.37 11.22 -13.50
N PRO A 252 14.56 11.18 -14.14
CA PRO A 252 15.34 9.99 -14.53
C PRO A 252 16.17 9.36 -13.39
N TYR A 253 16.33 10.06 -12.28
CA TYR A 253 17.23 9.68 -11.17
C TYR A 253 16.88 8.35 -10.49
N SER A 254 15.62 7.92 -10.55
CA SER A 254 15.15 6.65 -10.00
C SER A 254 15.38 5.43 -10.91
N ARG A 255 16.06 5.58 -12.06
CA ARG A 255 16.35 4.43 -12.94
C ARG A 255 17.30 3.47 -12.24
N TYR A 256 16.83 2.23 -12.05
CA TYR A 256 17.62 1.12 -11.49
C TYR A 256 18.89 0.83 -12.32
N SER A 257 18.89 1.15 -13.61
CA SER A 257 20.07 1.05 -14.48
C SER A 257 21.12 2.13 -14.22
N LEU A 258 20.74 3.35 -13.84
CA LEU A 258 21.68 4.37 -13.35
C LEU A 258 22.16 4.03 -11.93
N CYS A 259 21.29 3.41 -11.13
CA CYS A 259 21.59 2.86 -9.79
C CYS A 259 22.67 1.77 -9.84
N ARG A 260 22.74 1.03 -10.96
CA ARG A 260 23.75 0.00 -11.22
C ARG A 260 24.94 0.50 -12.04
N SER A 261 24.78 1.50 -12.90
CA SER A 261 25.84 2.01 -13.80
C SER A 261 26.81 2.99 -13.14
N LEU A 262 26.56 3.44 -11.91
CA LEU A 262 27.50 4.26 -11.15
C LEU A 262 28.57 3.45 -10.39
N TYR A 263 28.64 2.12 -10.58
CA TYR A 263 29.80 1.25 -10.31
C TYR A 263 29.74 -0.02 -11.17
#